data_AF-A0A7R9WX18-F1
#
_entry.id   AF-A0A7R9WX18-F1
#
_cell.length_a   1.000
_cell.length_b   1.000
_cell.length_c   1.000
_cell.angle_alpha   90.00
_cell.angle_beta   90.00
_cell.angle_gamma   90.00
#
_symmetry.space_group_name_H-M   'P 1'
#
loop_
_entity.id
_entity.type
_entity.pdbx_description
1 polymer ?
#
loop_
_entity_poly.entity_id
_entity_poly.type
_entity_poly.pdbx_seq_one_letter_code
_entity_poly.pdbx_strand_id
1 'polypeptide(L)'
;YGDGICCSGGYGSYQIFVDGVRQKYGREFETSETTQIGDCSPTSAPTVGSNSSACASDESMVRVELSTDNYGSETTWELKNGDDVLLQDGPFVDFFRRRYTKEMCVPKFVCLSMTIVDTYGDGICCSEGSGSYKIFVDGVEQKSGGEFESSETTQIGDCDSNGCASDESMVRVQLLTDYRGSETTWELKSRDNILLQDGPFPNFIFQLYTKEI
;
A
#
# COMPACT_ATOMS: atom_id res chain seq x y z
N TYR A 1 8.70 -18.82 -22.05
CA TYR A 1 9.75 -17.87 -21.65
C TYR A 1 9.50 -17.60 -20.19
N GLY A 2 10.51 -17.86 -19.37
CA GLY A 2 10.43 -17.85 -17.91
C GLY A 2 11.40 -16.83 -17.37
N ASP A 3 11.10 -15.56 -17.62
CA ASP A 3 11.83 -14.40 -17.10
C ASP A 3 11.16 -13.82 -15.85
N GLY A 4 10.30 -14.59 -15.19
CA GLY A 4 9.60 -14.20 -13.97
C GLY A 4 8.93 -12.82 -14.11
N ILE A 5 9.12 -11.97 -13.10
CA ILE A 5 8.68 -10.57 -13.12
C ILE A 5 9.90 -9.62 -13.31
N CYS A 6 11.05 -10.16 -13.74
CA CYS A 6 12.32 -9.45 -13.96
C CYS A 6 13.36 -10.33 -14.70
N CYS A 7 14.14 -9.88 -15.69
CA CYS A 7 14.23 -8.56 -16.30
C CYS A 7 14.69 -8.66 -17.77
N SER A 8 13.77 -8.36 -18.69
CA SER A 8 14.04 -7.81 -20.03
C SER A 8 12.86 -6.95 -20.50
N GLY A 9 11.67 -7.21 -19.95
CA GLY A 9 10.43 -6.43 -20.08
C GLY A 9 10.09 -5.51 -18.90
N GLY A 10 10.98 -5.28 -17.92
CA GLY A 10 10.77 -4.35 -16.79
C GLY A 10 11.18 -4.91 -15.40
N TYR A 11 11.24 -4.04 -14.39
CA TYR A 11 11.46 -4.37 -12.97
C TYR A 11 10.15 -4.55 -12.19
N GLY A 12 9.49 -5.71 -12.30
CA GLY A 12 8.40 -6.04 -11.39
C GLY A 12 8.88 -6.73 -10.10
N SER A 13 7.96 -6.91 -9.16
CA SER A 13 8.21 -7.55 -7.86
C SER A 13 6.91 -7.98 -7.19
N TYR A 14 7.01 -8.86 -6.19
CA TYR A 14 5.87 -9.21 -5.34
C TYR A 14 6.24 -9.14 -3.86
N GLN A 15 5.25 -8.83 -3.03
CA GLN A 15 5.33 -8.84 -1.57
C GLN A 15 4.14 -9.59 -0.98
N ILE A 16 4.38 -10.39 0.05
CA ILE A 16 3.34 -11.11 0.79
C ILE A 16 3.40 -10.67 2.25
N PHE A 17 2.25 -10.28 2.79
CA PHE A 17 2.07 -9.90 4.19
C PHE A 17 1.03 -10.83 4.84
N VAL A 18 1.30 -11.19 6.09
CA VAL A 18 0.32 -11.85 6.97
C VAL A 18 0.19 -10.95 8.18
N ASP A 19 -1.03 -10.50 8.46
CA ASP A 19 -1.33 -9.62 9.60
C ASP A 19 -0.46 -8.35 9.60
N GLY A 20 -0.26 -7.78 8.40
CA GLY A 20 0.58 -6.60 8.15
C GLY A 20 2.10 -6.87 8.19
N VAL A 21 2.54 -8.04 8.63
CA VAL A 21 3.96 -8.40 8.70
C VAL A 21 4.41 -9.01 7.36
N ARG A 22 5.42 -8.41 6.73
CA ARG A 22 5.98 -8.93 5.47
C ARG A 22 6.63 -10.29 5.68
N GLN A 23 6.03 -11.32 5.10
CA GLN A 23 6.55 -12.69 5.13
C GLN A 23 7.52 -12.94 3.98
N LYS A 24 7.26 -12.35 2.80
CA LYS A 24 8.06 -12.60 1.60
C LYS A 24 8.19 -11.36 0.73
N TYR A 25 9.33 -11.27 0.05
CA TYR A 25 9.60 -10.37 -1.05
C TYR A 25 10.33 -11.12 -2.16
N GLY A 26 9.96 -10.91 -3.42
CA GLY A 26 10.65 -11.49 -4.56
C GLY A 26 10.57 -10.64 -5.82
N ARG A 27 11.41 -10.99 -6.80
CA ARG A 27 11.53 -10.33 -8.10
C ARG A 27 11.67 -11.37 -9.21
N GLU A 28 12.90 -11.86 -9.40
CA GLU A 28 13.28 -12.80 -10.47
C GLU A 28 13.01 -14.25 -10.03
N PHE A 29 12.33 -14.98 -10.92
CA PHE A 29 12.14 -16.43 -10.84
C PHE A 29 12.06 -16.99 -12.26
N GLU A 30 12.34 -18.28 -12.46
CA GLU A 30 12.29 -18.89 -13.80
C GLU A 30 10.84 -19.02 -14.30
N THR A 31 10.14 -20.09 -13.94
CA THR A 31 8.73 -20.30 -14.32
C THR A 31 7.75 -20.06 -13.19
N SER A 32 8.19 -20.27 -11.94
CA SER A 32 7.38 -20.07 -10.76
C SER A 32 8.27 -19.96 -9.51
N GLU A 33 7.72 -19.35 -8.47
CA GLU A 33 8.27 -19.40 -7.11
C GLU A 33 7.14 -19.81 -6.15
N THR A 34 7.47 -20.58 -5.11
CA THR A 34 6.52 -20.99 -4.09
C THR A 34 7.13 -20.74 -2.72
N THR A 35 6.33 -20.16 -1.82
CA THR A 35 6.70 -19.99 -0.42
C THR A 35 5.56 -20.47 0.47
N GLN A 36 5.90 -21.02 1.61
CA GLN A 36 4.92 -21.29 2.67
C GLN A 36 4.80 -20.01 3.52
N ILE A 37 3.56 -19.68 3.91
CA ILE A 37 3.27 -18.58 4.83
C ILE A 37 2.46 -19.14 6.00
N GLY A 38 2.81 -18.73 7.22
CA GLY A 38 2.26 -19.29 8.46
C GLY A 38 3.03 -20.52 8.97
N ASP A 39 3.31 -20.55 10.28
CA ASP A 39 3.87 -21.73 10.96
C ASP A 39 2.74 -22.55 11.57
N CYS A 40 2.68 -23.86 11.30
CA CYS A 40 1.69 -24.76 11.92
C CYS A 40 2.10 -25.24 13.33
N SER A 41 3.07 -24.57 13.95
CA SER A 41 3.49 -24.83 15.32
C SER A 41 2.82 -23.80 16.23
N PRO A 42 2.37 -24.14 17.46
CA PRO A 42 1.91 -23.13 18.40
C PRO A 42 3.05 -22.15 18.63
N THR A 43 2.90 -20.94 18.08
CA THR A 43 3.89 -19.88 18.21
C THR A 43 3.96 -19.53 19.68
N SER A 44 5.11 -19.78 20.32
CA SER A 44 5.36 -19.20 21.62
C SER A 44 5.28 -17.68 21.47
N ALA A 45 4.61 -17.03 22.42
CA ALA A 45 4.34 -15.60 22.41
C ALA A 45 5.54 -14.77 21.92
N PRO A 46 5.32 -13.71 21.13
CA PRO A 46 6.39 -12.95 20.53
C PRO A 46 7.36 -12.44 21.59
N THR A 47 8.64 -12.80 21.44
CA THR A 47 9.71 -12.28 22.29
C THR A 47 9.92 -10.83 21.92
N VAL A 48 9.57 -9.92 22.84
CA VAL A 48 9.64 -8.46 22.67
C VAL A 48 11.10 -8.05 22.40
N GLY A 49 11.42 -7.89 21.12
CA GLY A 49 12.63 -7.22 20.65
C GLY A 49 12.43 -5.71 20.73
N SER A 50 12.79 -5.14 21.88
CA SER A 50 12.94 -3.71 22.06
C SER A 50 14.15 -3.22 21.24
N ASN A 51 13.91 -2.39 20.22
CA ASN A 51 14.67 -1.14 20.01
C ASN A 51 14.10 -0.24 18.90
N SER A 52 13.69 0.96 19.37
CA SER A 52 13.68 2.29 18.77
C SER A 52 13.00 2.53 17.40
N SER A 53 12.00 3.43 17.45
CA SER A 53 11.30 4.15 16.36
C SER A 53 10.20 3.44 15.56
N ALA A 54 9.83 2.22 15.92
CA ALA A 54 8.68 1.53 15.33
C ALA A 54 7.47 1.63 16.27
N CYS A 55 6.27 1.69 15.69
CA CYS A 55 4.99 1.70 16.39
C CYS A 55 4.83 0.55 17.40
N ALA A 56 3.82 0.63 18.27
CA ALA A 56 3.52 -0.48 19.17
C ALA A 56 3.25 -1.78 18.39
N SER A 57 3.35 -2.94 19.06
CA SER A 57 3.21 -4.25 18.40
C SER A 57 1.84 -4.47 17.73
N ASP A 58 0.82 -3.76 18.20
CA ASP A 58 -0.56 -3.73 17.75
C ASP A 58 -0.88 -2.53 16.84
N GLU A 59 0.13 -1.75 16.47
CA GLU A 59 0.04 -0.58 15.59
C GLU A 59 0.86 -0.76 14.31
N SER A 60 0.46 -0.02 13.28
CA SER A 60 1.19 0.11 12.01
C SER A 60 1.61 1.57 11.79
N MET A 61 2.78 1.77 11.21
CA MET A 61 3.25 3.12 10.83
C MET A 61 2.61 3.53 9.51
N VAL A 62 1.75 4.54 9.53
CA VAL A 62 1.25 5.21 8.34
C VAL A 62 2.15 6.39 8.02
N ARG A 63 2.57 6.50 6.75
CA ARG A 63 3.41 7.57 6.26
C ARG A 63 2.84 8.16 4.99
N VAL A 64 2.55 9.45 5.01
CA VAL A 64 2.09 10.23 3.85
C VAL A 64 3.26 11.08 3.36
N GLU A 65 3.66 10.86 2.11
CA GLU A 65 4.56 11.73 1.38
C GLU A 65 3.73 12.55 0.38
N LEU A 66 3.86 13.87 0.43
CA LEU A 66 3.24 14.78 -0.52
C LEU A 66 4.32 15.61 -1.21
N SER A 67 4.22 15.74 -2.52
CA SER A 67 4.89 16.76 -3.31
C SER A 67 3.81 17.66 -3.89
N THR A 68 3.80 18.94 -3.54
CA THR A 68 2.87 19.89 -4.15
C THR A 68 3.23 20.14 -5.62
N ASP A 69 2.35 20.80 -6.34
CA ASP A 69 2.65 21.48 -7.59
C ASP A 69 3.25 22.88 -7.29
N ASN A 70 3.14 23.85 -8.21
CA ASN A 70 3.62 25.20 -7.96
C ASN A 70 2.68 26.06 -7.09
N TYR A 71 1.44 25.60 -6.83
CA TYR A 71 0.43 26.32 -6.07
C TYR A 71 -0.01 25.55 -4.82
N GLY A 72 0.96 25.17 -3.97
CA GLY A 72 0.68 24.41 -2.75
C GLY A 72 -0.33 25.06 -1.78
N SER A 73 -0.62 26.36 -1.91
CA SER A 73 -1.62 27.05 -1.09
C SER A 73 -3.05 26.58 -1.33
N GLU A 74 -3.28 25.88 -2.44
CA GLU A 74 -4.58 25.35 -2.84
C GLU A 74 -4.76 23.92 -2.32
N THR A 75 -3.66 23.24 -1.98
CA THR A 75 -3.66 21.84 -1.55
C THR A 75 -3.83 21.70 -0.04
N THR A 76 -4.81 20.91 0.37
CA THR A 76 -4.97 20.42 1.75
C THR A 76 -5.20 18.92 1.75
N TRP A 77 -4.94 18.25 2.87
CA TRP A 77 -5.31 16.86 3.02
C TRP A 77 -5.61 16.47 4.47
N GLU A 78 -6.38 15.40 4.62
CA GLU A 78 -6.70 14.77 5.90
C GLU A 78 -6.69 13.24 5.77
N LEU A 79 -6.20 12.58 6.83
CA LEU A 79 -6.28 11.14 7.05
C LEU A 79 -7.23 10.89 8.23
N LYS A 80 -8.24 10.05 8.03
CA LYS A 80 -9.32 9.77 8.98
C LYS A 80 -9.48 8.29 9.27
N ASN A 81 -9.93 7.99 10.48
CA ASN A 81 -10.51 6.70 10.85
C ASN A 81 -12.00 6.93 11.17
N GLY A 82 -12.89 6.53 10.25
CA GLY A 82 -14.29 6.96 10.33
C GLY A 82 -14.40 8.48 10.29
N ASP A 83 -15.00 9.07 11.33
CA ASP A 83 -15.14 10.53 11.48
C ASP A 83 -13.94 11.20 12.17
N ASP A 84 -13.04 10.42 12.77
CA ASP A 84 -11.92 10.93 13.54
C ASP A 84 -10.75 11.35 12.63
N VAL A 85 -10.39 12.64 12.66
CA VAL A 85 -9.21 13.18 11.97
C VAL A 85 -7.95 12.78 12.73
N LEU A 86 -7.11 11.97 12.09
CA LEU A 86 -5.87 11.46 12.66
C LEU A 86 -4.67 12.33 12.29
N LEU A 87 -4.55 12.69 11.01
CA LEU A 87 -3.56 13.62 10.48
C LEU A 87 -4.23 14.58 9.51
N GLN A 88 -3.67 15.78 9.41
CA GLN A 88 -4.03 16.75 8.39
C GLN A 88 -2.84 17.69 8.15
N ASP A 89 -2.78 18.28 6.96
CA ASP A 89 -1.81 19.32 6.64
C ASP A 89 -2.31 20.23 5.51
N GLY A 90 -1.55 21.30 5.28
CA GLY A 90 -1.92 22.39 4.38
C GLY A 90 -2.95 23.35 5.02
N PRO A 91 -3.32 24.43 4.31
CA PRO A 91 -2.78 24.87 3.01
C PRO A 91 -1.30 25.24 3.09
N PHE A 92 -0.54 25.02 2.03
CA PHE A 92 0.92 25.23 2.03
C PHE A 92 1.29 26.61 1.49
N VAL A 93 2.11 27.37 2.20
CA VAL A 93 2.40 28.78 1.84
C VAL A 93 3.45 28.96 0.72
N ASP A 94 3.91 27.88 0.11
CA ASP A 94 4.97 27.91 -0.90
C ASP A 94 4.41 28.10 -2.32
N PHE A 95 5.01 29.04 -3.06
CA PHE A 95 4.72 29.34 -4.48
C PHE A 95 5.60 28.51 -5.44
N PHE A 96 6.07 27.36 -4.97
CA PHE A 96 6.86 26.43 -5.75
C PHE A 96 6.76 25.05 -5.12
N ARG A 97 7.04 24.03 -5.92
CA ARG A 97 6.98 22.64 -5.47
C ARG A 97 7.82 22.38 -4.22
N ARG A 98 7.16 21.84 -3.19
CA ARG A 98 7.77 21.36 -1.95
C ARG A 98 7.38 19.93 -1.67
N ARG A 99 8.19 19.26 -0.86
CA ARG A 99 7.89 17.93 -0.34
C ARG A 99 7.60 18.01 1.15
N TYR A 100 6.55 17.30 1.56
CA TYR A 100 6.10 17.15 2.93
C TYR A 100 6.03 15.66 3.26
N THR A 101 6.36 15.33 4.50
CA THR A 101 6.25 13.96 5.02
C THR A 101 5.62 14.02 6.40
N LYS A 102 4.57 13.24 6.60
CA LYS A 102 3.91 13.04 7.90
C LYS A 102 3.83 11.56 8.19
N GLU A 103 4.06 11.21 9.45
CA GLU A 103 4.08 9.83 9.94
C GLU A 103 3.28 9.75 11.23
N MET A 104 2.53 8.65 11.40
CA MET A 104 1.86 8.33 12.66
C MET A 104 1.70 6.83 12.82
N CYS A 105 1.58 6.39 14.07
CA CYS A 105 1.14 5.04 14.38
C CYS A 105 -0.39 5.00 14.47
N VAL A 106 -1.00 4.01 13.83
CA VAL A 106 -2.44 3.72 13.89
C VAL A 106 -2.66 2.29 14.33
N PRO A 107 -3.81 1.94 14.93
CA PRO A 107 -4.14 0.54 15.19
C PRO A 107 -4.02 -0.31 13.92
N LYS A 108 -3.52 -1.54 14.04
CA LYS A 108 -3.51 -2.49 12.92
C LYS A 108 -4.94 -2.80 12.44
N PHE A 109 -5.05 -3.17 11.17
CA PHE A 109 -6.31 -3.63 10.55
C PHE A 109 -7.43 -2.58 10.63
N VAL A 110 -7.05 -1.31 10.62
CA VAL A 110 -8.00 -0.21 10.56
C VAL A 110 -8.23 0.20 9.10
N CYS A 111 -9.48 0.50 8.76
CA CYS A 111 -9.80 1.19 7.52
C CYS A 111 -9.59 2.70 7.71
N LEU A 112 -8.69 3.28 6.93
CA LEU A 112 -8.47 4.71 6.91
C LEU A 112 -8.92 5.30 5.59
N SER A 113 -9.48 6.51 5.66
CA SER A 113 -9.74 7.32 4.48
C SER A 113 -8.78 8.51 4.44
N MET A 114 -8.12 8.69 3.32
CA MET A 114 -7.34 9.88 3.03
C MET A 114 -8.07 10.69 1.99
N THR A 115 -8.28 11.97 2.28
CA THR A 115 -8.84 12.93 1.32
C THR A 115 -7.82 14.03 1.06
N ILE A 116 -7.51 14.26 -0.21
CA ILE A 116 -6.74 15.40 -0.67
C ILE A 116 -7.67 16.33 -1.46
N VAL A 117 -7.52 17.64 -1.25
CA VAL A 117 -8.37 18.68 -1.83
C VAL A 117 -7.49 19.74 -2.45
N ASP A 118 -7.86 20.16 -3.64
CA ASP A 118 -7.34 21.34 -4.32
C ASP A 118 -8.47 22.37 -4.50
N THR A 119 -8.27 23.58 -3.97
CA THR A 119 -9.33 24.60 -3.96
C THR A 119 -9.54 25.31 -5.30
N TYR A 120 -8.55 25.28 -6.20
CA TYR A 120 -8.66 25.88 -7.54
C TYR A 120 -9.30 24.90 -8.54
N GLY A 121 -9.04 23.61 -8.34
CA GLY A 121 -9.75 22.50 -9.00
C GLY A 121 -9.01 21.93 -10.21
N ASP A 122 -7.74 22.22 -10.37
CA ASP A 122 -6.84 21.61 -11.36
C ASP A 122 -5.95 20.50 -10.77
N GLY A 123 -6.03 20.30 -9.45
CA GLY A 123 -5.28 19.30 -8.72
C GLY A 123 -3.81 19.62 -8.61
N ILE A 124 -3.02 18.63 -8.17
CA ILE A 124 -1.59 18.84 -7.92
C ILE A 124 -0.69 18.37 -9.06
N CYS A 125 -1.25 18.10 -10.24
CA CYS A 125 -0.49 17.62 -11.39
C CYS A 125 -0.72 18.43 -12.65
N CYS A 126 0.38 18.47 -13.41
CA CYS A 126 0.47 18.37 -14.86
C CYS A 126 0.85 19.70 -15.50
N SER A 127 -0.12 20.58 -15.75
CA SER A 127 0.13 21.87 -16.42
C SER A 127 0.80 22.87 -15.49
N GLU A 128 0.34 22.94 -14.23
CA GLU A 128 0.79 23.92 -13.24
C GLU A 128 1.93 23.38 -12.35
N GLY A 129 2.34 22.12 -12.54
CA GLY A 129 3.48 21.51 -11.86
C GLY A 129 3.30 20.02 -11.66
N SER A 130 4.39 19.26 -11.53
CA SER A 130 4.33 17.82 -11.28
C SER A 130 4.41 17.51 -9.79
N GLY A 131 3.30 17.73 -9.08
CA GLY A 131 3.05 17.23 -7.74
C GLY A 131 2.53 15.79 -7.76
N SER A 132 2.50 15.16 -6.59
CA SER A 132 2.05 13.78 -6.36
C SER A 132 1.97 13.50 -4.87
N TYR A 133 1.23 12.47 -4.47
CA TYR A 133 1.29 11.92 -3.11
C TYR A 133 1.54 10.41 -3.13
N LYS A 134 2.08 9.90 -2.03
CA LYS A 134 2.27 8.47 -1.75
C LYS A 134 1.90 8.19 -0.31
N ILE A 135 1.25 7.06 -0.07
CA ILE A 135 0.83 6.62 1.26
C ILE A 135 1.42 5.24 1.49
N PHE A 136 2.12 5.09 2.61
CA PHE A 136 2.74 3.84 3.02
C PHE A 136 2.16 3.36 4.35
N VAL A 137 2.02 2.05 4.50
CA VAL A 137 1.72 1.37 5.76
C VAL A 137 2.86 0.39 6.03
N ASP A 138 3.56 0.53 7.16
CA ASP A 138 4.74 -0.27 7.52
C ASP A 138 5.82 -0.29 6.41
N GLY A 139 6.00 0.86 5.76
CA GLY A 139 6.96 1.05 4.66
C GLY A 139 6.50 0.51 3.31
N VAL A 140 5.26 0.03 3.21
CA VAL A 140 4.68 -0.56 2.01
C VAL A 140 3.74 0.43 1.36
N GLU A 141 4.01 0.80 0.11
CA GLU A 141 3.14 1.70 -0.64
C GLU A 141 1.74 1.08 -0.77
N GLN A 142 0.71 1.79 -0.32
CA GLN A 142 -0.69 1.40 -0.44
C GLN A 142 -1.38 2.14 -1.58
N LYS A 143 -1.01 3.40 -1.76
CA LYS A 143 -1.58 4.28 -2.79
C LYS A 143 -0.58 5.34 -3.23
N SER A 144 -0.68 5.72 -4.49
CA SER A 144 -0.07 6.91 -5.05
C SER A 144 -1.06 7.63 -5.96
N GLY A 145 -0.96 8.95 -6.06
CA GLY A 145 -1.82 9.75 -6.91
C GLY A 145 -1.30 11.16 -7.11
N GLY A 146 -2.14 12.02 -7.68
CA GLY A 146 -1.83 13.41 -7.97
C GLY A 146 -2.64 14.01 -9.12
N GLU A 147 -3.21 13.16 -9.97
CA GLU A 147 -4.13 13.56 -11.04
C GLU A 147 -5.58 13.49 -10.54
N PHE A 148 -6.07 14.62 -10.02
CA PHE A 148 -7.46 14.83 -9.63
C PHE A 148 -7.85 16.27 -9.96
N GLU A 149 -9.14 16.60 -9.95
CA GLU A 149 -9.59 17.99 -10.13
C GLU A 149 -9.61 18.68 -8.76
N SER A 150 -10.79 18.75 -8.11
CA SER A 150 -10.95 19.41 -6.81
C SER A 150 -10.65 18.51 -5.62
N SER A 151 -10.81 17.20 -5.74
CA SER A 151 -10.53 16.28 -4.63
C SER A 151 -10.34 14.84 -5.09
N GLU A 152 -9.64 14.06 -4.27
CA GLU A 152 -9.56 12.61 -4.35
C GLU A 152 -9.67 12.02 -2.94
N THR A 153 -10.48 10.98 -2.78
CA THR A 153 -10.52 10.18 -1.55
C THR A 153 -10.08 8.76 -1.86
N THR A 154 -9.13 8.25 -1.07
CA THR A 154 -8.64 6.88 -1.16
C THR A 154 -8.79 6.18 0.18
N GLN A 155 -9.13 4.89 0.13
CA GLN A 155 -9.13 4.01 1.29
C GLN A 155 -7.76 3.34 1.44
N ILE A 156 -7.29 3.18 2.67
CA ILE A 156 -5.99 2.61 3.03
C ILE A 156 -6.19 1.67 4.22
N GLY A 157 -5.56 0.49 4.19
CA GLY A 157 -5.73 -0.50 5.24
C GLY A 157 -6.92 -1.42 4.98
N ASP A 158 -7.47 -1.97 6.05
CA ASP A 158 -8.46 -3.06 6.01
C ASP A 158 -9.89 -2.49 5.89
N CYS A 159 -10.31 -2.23 4.66
CA CYS A 159 -11.56 -1.53 4.36
C CYS A 159 -12.68 -2.44 3.85
N ASP A 160 -12.41 -3.73 3.67
CA ASP A 160 -13.43 -4.70 3.32
C ASP A 160 -14.17 -5.13 4.60
N SER A 161 -15.50 -5.03 4.59
CA SER A 161 -16.36 -5.11 5.79
C SER A 161 -16.44 -6.50 6.46
N ASN A 162 -15.55 -7.42 6.11
CA ASN A 162 -15.43 -8.76 6.68
C ASN A 162 -14.04 -8.92 7.30
N GLY A 163 -13.65 -8.01 8.20
CA GLY A 163 -12.43 -8.15 8.96
C GLY A 163 -12.31 -9.57 9.53
N CYS A 164 -11.09 -10.09 9.55
CA CYS A 164 -10.81 -11.46 9.98
C CYS A 164 -11.40 -11.73 11.37
N ALA A 165 -12.02 -12.90 11.56
CA ALA A 165 -12.32 -13.39 12.89
C ALA A 165 -11.04 -13.45 13.75
N SER A 166 -11.17 -13.50 15.08
CA SER A 166 -10.00 -13.50 15.99
C SER A 166 -9.03 -14.68 15.79
N ASP A 167 -9.48 -15.72 15.10
CA ASP A 167 -8.74 -16.92 14.72
C ASP A 167 -8.38 -16.98 13.22
N GLU A 168 -8.65 -15.90 12.49
CA GLU A 168 -8.29 -15.73 11.08
C GLU A 168 -7.17 -14.68 10.95
N SER A 169 -6.30 -14.90 9.96
CA SER A 169 -5.23 -13.95 9.61
C SER A 169 -5.52 -13.37 8.23
N MET A 170 -5.28 -12.08 8.07
CA MET A 170 -5.41 -11.42 6.78
C MET A 170 -4.15 -11.65 5.96
N VAL A 171 -4.31 -12.17 4.75
CA VAL A 171 -3.22 -12.33 3.79
C VAL A 171 -3.33 -11.24 2.73
N ARG A 172 -2.36 -10.32 2.73
CA ARG A 172 -2.23 -9.31 1.68
C ARG A 172 -1.16 -9.72 0.68
N VAL A 173 -1.55 -9.85 -0.58
CA VAL A 173 -0.65 -10.08 -1.71
C VAL A 173 -0.53 -8.79 -2.51
N GLN A 174 0.70 -8.33 -2.69
CA GLN A 174 1.02 -7.19 -3.54
C GLN A 174 1.87 -7.61 -4.72
N LEU A 175 1.44 -7.21 -5.92
CA LEU A 175 2.13 -7.49 -7.16
C LEU A 175 2.37 -6.18 -7.91
N LEU A 176 3.64 -5.85 -8.13
CA LEU A 176 4.05 -4.87 -9.12
C LEU A 176 4.46 -5.63 -10.37
N THR A 177 3.62 -5.57 -11.41
CA THR A 177 3.90 -6.21 -12.69
C THR A 177 4.97 -5.45 -13.47
N ASP A 178 5.62 -6.13 -14.40
CA ASP A 178 6.42 -5.50 -15.44
C ASP A 178 5.53 -5.08 -16.64
N TYR A 179 6.12 -4.69 -17.78
CA TYR A 179 5.34 -4.28 -18.96
C TYR A 179 4.56 -5.45 -19.61
N ARG A 180 4.69 -6.69 -19.10
CA ARG A 180 4.00 -7.92 -19.55
C ARG A 180 3.15 -8.56 -18.45
N GLY A 181 2.61 -7.76 -17.53
CA GLY A 181 1.84 -8.23 -16.37
C GLY A 181 0.74 -9.27 -16.63
N SER A 182 0.16 -9.33 -17.83
CA SER A 182 -0.83 -10.36 -18.21
C SER A 182 -0.29 -11.79 -18.20
N GLU A 183 1.03 -11.97 -18.18
CA GLU A 183 1.68 -13.30 -18.12
C GLU A 183 1.85 -13.80 -16.68
N THR A 184 1.60 -12.96 -15.67
CA THR A 184 1.77 -13.31 -14.26
C THR A 184 0.44 -13.70 -13.61
N THR A 185 0.39 -14.93 -13.06
CA THR A 185 -0.69 -15.40 -12.20
C THR A 185 -0.14 -15.75 -10.83
N TRP A 186 -1.03 -15.86 -9.84
CA TRP A 186 -0.68 -16.31 -8.50
C TRP A 186 -1.85 -17.12 -7.94
N GLU A 187 -1.53 -18.02 -7.01
CA GLU A 187 -2.51 -18.82 -6.29
C GLU A 187 -2.13 -18.80 -4.80
N LEU A 188 -3.12 -18.59 -3.95
CA LEU A 188 -3.03 -18.88 -2.51
C LEU A 188 -3.81 -20.15 -2.25
N LYS A 189 -3.15 -21.13 -1.65
CA LYS A 189 -3.73 -22.44 -1.31
C LYS A 189 -3.59 -22.70 0.18
N SER A 190 -4.59 -23.37 0.75
CA SER A 190 -4.50 -23.90 2.11
C SER A 190 -3.48 -25.05 2.19
N ARG A 191 -3.21 -25.51 3.41
CA ARG A 191 -2.34 -26.68 3.65
C ARG A 191 -2.83 -27.95 2.93
N ASP A 192 -4.14 -28.08 2.76
CA ASP A 192 -4.77 -29.21 2.07
C ASP A 192 -4.84 -29.01 0.56
N ASN A 193 -4.09 -28.04 0.03
CA ASN A 193 -4.01 -27.70 -1.38
C ASN A 193 -5.35 -27.18 -1.96
N ILE A 194 -6.25 -26.72 -1.09
CA ILE A 194 -7.52 -26.09 -1.48
C ILE A 194 -7.21 -24.68 -1.96
N LEU A 195 -7.64 -24.33 -3.16
CA LEU A 195 -7.52 -22.97 -3.67
C LEU A 195 -8.37 -22.02 -2.85
N LEU A 196 -7.73 -21.10 -2.14
CA LEU A 196 -8.38 -20.05 -1.36
C LEU A 196 -8.64 -18.83 -2.23
N GLN A 197 -7.67 -18.47 -3.07
CA GLN A 197 -7.76 -17.32 -3.95
C GLN A 197 -6.74 -17.41 -5.08
N ASP A 198 -7.05 -16.81 -6.23
CA ASP A 198 -6.12 -16.68 -7.36
C ASP A 198 -6.22 -15.32 -8.07
N GLY A 199 -5.34 -15.15 -9.05
CA GLY A 199 -5.32 -14.08 -10.05
C GLY A 199 -5.23 -14.65 -11.47
N PRO A 200 -5.36 -13.79 -12.50
CA PRO A 200 -4.47 -12.63 -12.64
C PRO A 200 -5.04 -11.33 -12.07
N PHE A 201 -4.15 -10.39 -11.72
CA PHE A 201 -4.52 -9.00 -11.51
C PHE A 201 -4.66 -8.31 -12.89
N PRO A 202 -5.83 -7.75 -13.26
CA PRO A 202 -6.06 -7.33 -14.64
C PRO A 202 -5.40 -5.96 -14.96
N ASN A 203 -4.56 -5.94 -16.02
CA ASN A 203 -4.20 -4.83 -16.94
C ASN A 203 -2.70 -4.54 -17.17
N PHE A 204 -2.43 -3.89 -18.32
CA PHE A 204 -1.16 -3.77 -19.08
C PHE A 204 -0.19 -2.65 -18.64
N ILE A 205 -0.18 -2.24 -17.38
CA ILE A 205 0.62 -1.08 -16.95
C ILE A 205 1.41 -1.47 -15.70
N PHE A 206 2.62 -0.92 -15.56
CA PHE A 206 3.41 -0.91 -14.32
C PHE A 206 2.54 -0.35 -13.19
N GLN A 207 1.81 -1.22 -12.52
CA GLN A 207 0.83 -0.84 -11.51
C GLN A 207 0.94 -1.79 -10.34
N LEU A 208 0.91 -1.22 -9.14
CA LEU A 208 0.83 -1.97 -7.92
C LEU A 208 -0.61 -2.46 -7.74
N TYR A 209 -0.78 -3.78 -7.69
CA TYR A 209 -2.03 -4.42 -7.32
C TYR A 209 -1.91 -4.95 -5.91
N THR A 210 -2.94 -4.72 -5.10
CA THR A 210 -3.07 -5.23 -3.74
C THR A 210 -4.36 -6.03 -3.65
N LYS A 211 -4.29 -7.23 -3.07
CA LYS A 211 -5.49 -8.01 -2.70
C LYS A 211 -5.33 -8.57 -1.31
N GLU A 212 -6.41 -8.42 -0.54
CA GLU A 212 -6.56 -8.92 0.81
C GLU A 212 -7.48 -10.14 0.76
N ILE A 213 -7.17 -11.14 1.58
CA ILE A 213 -7.77 -12.47 1.61
C ILE A 213 -7.92 -12.88 3.06
#